data_AF-A0A090EIC6-F1
#
_entry.id   AF-A0A090EIC6-F1
#
_cell.length_a   1.000
_cell.length_b   1.000
_cell.length_c   1.000
_cell.angle_alpha   90.00
_cell.angle_beta   90.00
_cell.angle_gamma   90.00
#
_symmetry.space_group_name_H-M   'P 1'
#
loop_
_entity.id
_entity.type
_entity.pdbx_description
1 polymer ?
#
loop_
_entity_poly.entity_id
_entity_poly.type
_entity_poly.pdbx_seq_one_letter_code
_entity_poly.pdbx_strand_id
1 'polypeptide(L)'
;MAQRPASQETCHRHELTGRGVPGGDAGTGLSAGSSIILPSPFWKVTEMLDASSHRIIVCSLCRDSATGLRSGEDLCADLRSRLAQTSASSFAVETVDCMAGCSRPLTVAFNAHGKAGYLFGSIDSGTDVGALVEFARLYASLAGGWCSSDQRPARLAGKILARIPAGGREQVR
;
A
#
# COMPACT_ATOMS: atom_id res chain seq x y z
N MET A 1 32.37 -21.16 -11.46
CA MET A 1 31.14 -20.65 -12.10
C MET A 1 29.95 -21.27 -11.39
N ALA A 2 29.29 -20.55 -10.48
CA ALA A 2 28.11 -21.04 -9.77
C ALA A 2 26.85 -20.49 -10.44
N GLN A 3 25.87 -21.34 -10.70
CA GLN A 3 24.64 -20.97 -11.40
C GLN A 3 23.71 -20.17 -10.48
N ARG A 4 23.15 -19.07 -10.99
CA ARG A 4 22.14 -18.27 -10.27
C ARG A 4 20.83 -19.06 -10.23
N PRO A 5 20.19 -19.29 -9.08
CA PRO A 5 18.84 -19.84 -9.04
C PRO A 5 17.87 -18.84 -9.67
N ALA A 6 17.04 -19.31 -10.61
CA ALA A 6 16.08 -18.47 -11.30
C ALA A 6 14.96 -18.03 -10.33
N SER A 7 14.96 -16.75 -9.96
CA SER A 7 13.78 -16.10 -9.42
C SER A 7 12.68 -16.12 -10.49
N GLN A 8 11.49 -16.61 -10.13
CA GLN A 8 10.38 -16.84 -11.06
C GLN A 8 9.66 -15.54 -11.46
N GLU A 9 10.41 -14.56 -11.97
CA GLU A 9 9.87 -13.37 -12.64
C GLU A 9 9.43 -13.72 -14.08
N THR A 10 8.47 -14.64 -14.19
CA THR A 10 7.73 -14.88 -15.43
C THR A 10 6.31 -14.37 -15.22
N CYS A 11 6.13 -13.06 -15.41
CA CYS A 11 4.80 -12.47 -15.52
C CYS A 11 4.17 -12.99 -16.82
N HIS A 12 3.42 -14.10 -16.73
CA HIS A 12 2.77 -14.71 -17.88
C HIS A 12 1.74 -13.75 -18.45
N ARG A 13 2.05 -13.21 -19.62
CA ARG A 13 1.18 -12.33 -20.41
C ARG A 13 -0.06 -13.09 -20.84
N HIS A 14 -1.15 -13.00 -20.08
CA HIS A 14 -2.47 -13.35 -20.58
C HIS A 14 -2.91 -12.30 -21.60
N GLU A 15 -3.12 -12.72 -22.83
CA GLU A 15 -3.58 -11.86 -23.91
C GLU A 15 -5.07 -11.55 -23.73
N LEU A 16 -5.39 -10.25 -23.67
CA LEU A 16 -6.75 -9.75 -23.48
C LEU A 16 -7.51 -9.76 -24.81
N THR A 17 -8.32 -10.79 -25.06
CA THR A 17 -9.31 -10.78 -26.14
C THR A 17 -10.52 -9.94 -25.71
N GLY A 18 -10.56 -8.69 -26.18
CA GLY A 18 -11.60 -7.75 -25.80
C GLY A 18 -13.00 -8.08 -26.36
N ARG A 19 -14.02 -7.61 -25.65
CA ARG A 19 -15.35 -7.30 -26.23
C ARG A 19 -15.72 -5.89 -25.81
N GLY A 20 -15.94 -5.02 -26.80
CA GLY A 20 -16.40 -3.66 -26.55
C GLY A 20 -17.85 -3.63 -26.09
N VAL A 21 -18.19 -2.62 -25.29
CA VAL A 21 -19.57 -2.34 -24.86
C VAL A 21 -20.02 -1.06 -25.58
N PRO A 22 -21.18 -1.05 -26.27
CA PRO A 22 -21.65 0.15 -26.98
C PRO A 22 -22.18 1.20 -25.99
N GLY A 23 -22.02 2.48 -26.36
CA GLY A 23 -22.61 3.60 -25.64
C GLY A 23 -24.12 3.72 -25.86
N GLY A 24 -24.77 4.52 -25.01
CA GLY A 24 -26.19 4.86 -25.13
C GLY A 24 -26.46 6.20 -24.45
N ASP A 25 -26.93 7.16 -25.23
CA ASP A 25 -27.16 8.54 -24.80
C ASP A 25 -28.67 8.83 -24.74
N ALA A 26 -29.14 9.41 -23.63
CA ALA A 26 -30.45 10.07 -23.56
C ALA A 26 -30.50 10.97 -22.32
N GLY A 27 -30.93 12.23 -22.48
CA GLY A 27 -31.03 13.19 -21.38
C GLY A 27 -32.40 13.84 -21.22
N THR A 28 -32.86 13.95 -19.97
CA THR A 28 -33.97 14.80 -19.47
C THR A 28 -33.85 14.92 -17.94
N GLY A 29 -34.17 16.01 -17.26
CA GLY A 29 -34.46 17.37 -17.73
C GLY A 29 -35.35 18.16 -16.73
N LEU A 30 -34.85 19.28 -16.20
CA LEU A 30 -35.47 20.11 -15.14
C LEU A 30 -35.54 19.40 -13.75
N SER A 31 -35.64 20.08 -12.60
CA SER A 31 -36.01 21.47 -12.31
C SER A 31 -35.16 22.12 -11.20
N ALA A 32 -35.24 23.45 -11.07
CA ALA A 32 -34.57 24.24 -10.04
C ALA A 32 -35.22 24.06 -8.64
N GLY A 33 -34.43 24.13 -7.57
CA GLY A 33 -34.93 24.09 -6.19
C GLY A 33 -33.86 24.34 -5.12
N SER A 34 -33.86 25.56 -4.57
CA SER A 34 -33.21 26.00 -3.32
C SER A 34 -31.71 25.77 -3.10
N SER A 35 -30.98 26.88 -3.07
CA SER A 35 -29.69 27.00 -2.37
C SER A 35 -29.83 26.65 -0.89
N ILE A 36 -29.54 25.41 -0.52
CA ILE A 36 -29.09 25.10 0.84
C ILE A 36 -27.57 25.32 0.83
N ILE A 37 -27.13 26.34 1.58
CA ILE A 37 -25.71 26.53 1.89
C ILE A 37 -25.31 25.38 2.82
N LEU A 38 -24.89 24.27 2.22
CA LEU A 38 -24.25 23.18 2.95
C LEU A 38 -22.99 23.75 3.61
N PRO A 39 -22.82 23.63 4.94
CA PRO A 39 -21.55 23.98 5.56
C PRO A 39 -20.46 23.11 4.92
N SER A 40 -19.30 23.72 4.64
CA SER A 40 -18.21 23.11 3.87
C SER A 40 -18.01 21.64 4.22
N PRO A 41 -17.92 20.75 3.21
CA PRO A 41 -17.92 19.33 3.47
C PRO A 41 -16.71 18.96 4.32
N PHE A 42 -16.98 18.29 5.44
CA PHE A 42 -15.99 17.83 6.41
C PHE A 42 -14.84 17.04 5.76
N TRP A 43 -15.11 16.32 4.65
CA TRP A 43 -14.10 15.57 3.88
C TRP A 43 -12.98 16.45 3.29
N LYS A 44 -13.23 17.74 3.05
CA LYS A 44 -12.22 18.64 2.46
C LYS A 44 -11.19 19.17 3.46
N VAL A 45 -11.48 19.09 4.77
CA VAL A 45 -10.52 19.48 5.82
C VAL A 45 -9.41 18.43 5.94
N THR A 46 -9.73 17.15 5.70
CA THR A 46 -8.74 16.05 5.65
C THR A 46 -7.91 16.05 4.36
N GLU A 47 -8.45 16.50 3.23
CA GLU A 47 -7.69 16.63 1.96
C GLU A 47 -6.54 17.64 2.04
N MET A 48 -6.70 18.70 2.85
CA MET A 48 -5.80 19.86 2.80
C MET A 48 -4.54 19.72 3.68
N LEU A 49 -4.47 18.64 4.48
CA LEU A 49 -3.28 18.26 5.23
C LEU A 49 -2.73 16.92 4.72
N ASP A 50 -1.67 17.07 3.93
CA ASP A 50 -0.69 16.05 3.60
C ASP A 50 -1.00 15.06 2.46
N ALA A 51 -1.22 15.65 1.27
CA ALA A 51 -0.91 15.02 -0.02
C ALA A 51 0.60 14.73 -0.24
N SER A 52 1.44 14.78 0.79
CA SER A 52 2.82 14.26 0.81
C SER A 52 3.02 13.19 1.89
N SER A 53 1.95 12.75 2.57
CA SER A 53 2.03 11.84 3.72
C SER A 53 2.59 10.49 3.34
N HIS A 54 3.51 10.00 4.16
CA HIS A 54 3.87 8.58 4.15
C HIS A 54 2.84 7.81 4.98
N ARG A 55 2.28 6.74 4.40
CA ARG A 55 1.26 5.91 5.04
C ARG A 55 1.74 4.46 5.12
N ILE A 56 1.53 3.83 6.27
CA ILE A 56 1.58 2.38 6.43
C ILE A 56 0.15 1.88 6.67
N ILE A 57 -0.29 0.94 5.84
CA ILE A 57 -1.66 0.46 5.81
C ILE A 57 -1.63 -1.04 6.12
N VAL A 58 -2.30 -1.47 7.19
CA VAL A 58 -2.32 -2.86 7.66
C VAL A 58 -3.70 -3.48 7.42
N CYS A 59 -3.76 -4.73 6.94
CA CYS A 59 -5.03 -5.41 6.71
C CYS A 59 -5.61 -5.96 8.02
N SER A 60 -6.79 -5.49 8.45
CA SER A 60 -7.42 -5.94 9.70
C SER A 60 -8.09 -7.33 9.58
N LEU A 61 -8.58 -7.71 8.39
CA LEU A 61 -9.33 -8.96 8.22
C LEU A 61 -8.46 -10.20 7.95
N CYS A 62 -7.18 -10.03 7.58
CA CYS A 62 -6.24 -11.13 7.35
C CYS A 62 -6.18 -12.08 8.56
N ARG A 63 -6.37 -13.37 8.31
CA ARG A 63 -6.19 -14.42 9.30
C ARG A 63 -4.84 -15.08 9.09
N ASP A 64 -4.09 -15.30 10.16
CA ASP A 64 -2.91 -16.14 10.13
C ASP A 64 -3.28 -17.60 9.75
N SER A 65 -2.46 -18.24 8.94
CA SER A 65 -2.75 -19.55 8.35
C SER A 65 -2.65 -20.71 9.34
N ALA A 66 -1.93 -20.55 10.46
CA ALA A 66 -1.74 -21.60 11.46
C ALA A 66 -2.71 -21.46 12.65
N THR A 67 -2.98 -20.23 13.08
CA THR A 67 -3.76 -19.91 14.28
C THR A 67 -5.17 -19.38 13.99
N GLY A 68 -5.43 -18.90 12.76
CA GLY A 68 -6.70 -18.25 12.38
C GLY A 68 -6.92 -16.86 12.99
N LEU A 69 -5.97 -16.37 13.79
CA LEU A 69 -6.03 -15.09 14.50
C LEU A 69 -5.88 -13.90 13.55
N ARG A 70 -6.46 -12.76 13.92
CA ARG A 70 -6.35 -11.47 13.19
C ARG A 70 -5.46 -10.51 13.97
N SER A 71 -4.17 -10.49 13.67
CA SER A 71 -3.17 -9.66 14.37
C SER A 71 -2.93 -8.28 13.71
N GLY A 72 -3.86 -7.83 12.85
CA GLY A 72 -3.70 -6.58 12.09
C GLY A 72 -3.71 -5.33 12.96
N GLU A 73 -4.63 -5.25 13.93
CA GLU A 73 -4.69 -4.13 14.89
C GLU A 73 -3.48 -4.13 15.83
N ASP A 74 -3.08 -5.30 16.33
CA ASP A 74 -1.89 -5.44 17.20
C ASP A 74 -0.61 -4.98 16.50
N LEU A 75 -0.42 -5.40 15.23
CA LEU A 75 0.69 -4.92 14.40
C LEU A 75 0.62 -3.42 14.16
N CYS A 76 -0.57 -2.87 13.91
CA CYS A 76 -0.76 -1.44 13.72
C CYS A 76 -0.40 -0.64 14.98
N ALA A 77 -0.71 -1.16 16.17
CA ALA A 77 -0.35 -0.55 17.45
C ALA A 77 1.18 -0.58 17.70
N ASP A 78 1.83 -1.72 17.48
CA ASP A 78 3.29 -1.84 17.65
C ASP A 78 4.07 -0.98 16.63
N LEU A 79 3.61 -0.92 15.38
CA LEU A 79 4.17 -0.01 14.36
C LEU A 79 4.11 1.46 14.81
N ARG A 80 2.95 1.95 15.29
CA ARG A 80 2.81 3.32 15.81
C ARG A 80 3.78 3.58 16.95
N SER A 81 3.84 2.66 17.92
CA SER A 81 4.71 2.77 19.10
C SER A 81 6.19 2.89 18.72
N ARG A 82 6.66 2.03 17.81
CA ARG A 82 8.07 2.03 17.37
C ARG A 82 8.41 3.21 16.46
N LEU A 83 7.53 3.60 15.54
CA LEU A 83 7.80 4.70 14.60
C LEU A 83 7.94 6.04 15.31
N ALA A 84 7.17 6.27 16.37
CA ALA A 84 7.27 7.47 17.21
C ALA A 84 8.68 7.72 17.75
N GLN A 85 9.49 6.66 17.93
CA GLN A 85 10.87 6.72 18.41
C GLN A 85 11.92 6.81 17.28
N THR A 86 11.52 7.18 16.06
CA THR A 86 12.40 7.22 14.88
C THR A 86 12.21 8.48 14.04
N SER A 87 13.11 8.69 13.07
CA SER A 87 12.96 9.71 12.03
C SER A 87 11.79 9.48 11.06
N ALA A 88 11.03 8.38 11.22
CA ALA A 88 9.83 8.05 10.45
C ALA A 88 8.54 8.25 11.29
N SER A 89 8.60 9.06 12.35
CA SER A 89 7.46 9.39 13.22
C SER A 89 6.33 10.14 12.51
N SER A 90 6.58 10.72 11.32
CA SER A 90 5.57 11.36 10.46
C SER A 90 4.71 10.38 9.66
N PHE A 91 4.96 9.07 9.73
CA PHE A 91 4.14 8.09 9.01
C PHE A 91 2.77 7.94 9.69
N ALA A 92 1.70 8.18 8.93
CA ALA A 92 0.36 7.79 9.33
C ALA A 92 0.22 6.26 9.23
N VAL A 93 0.00 5.59 10.36
CA VAL A 93 -0.21 4.14 10.42
C VAL A 93 -1.69 3.88 10.68
N GLU A 94 -2.32 3.08 9.83
CA GLU A 94 -3.76 2.80 9.86
C GLU A 94 -4.07 1.34 9.50
N THR A 95 -5.26 0.88 9.89
CA THR A 95 -5.84 -0.37 9.41
C THR A 95 -6.88 -0.09 8.33
N VAL A 96 -7.01 -1.04 7.40
CA VAL A 96 -8.11 -1.13 6.43
C VAL A 96 -8.64 -2.55 6.40
N ASP A 97 -9.90 -2.72 6.01
CA ASP A 97 -10.57 -4.03 6.04
C ASP A 97 -9.83 -5.08 5.21
N CYS A 98 -9.55 -4.81 3.93
CA CYS A 98 -9.01 -5.82 3.03
C CYS A 98 -8.07 -5.25 1.97
N MET A 99 -6.97 -5.97 1.73
CA MET A 99 -6.04 -5.74 0.60
C MET A 99 -5.93 -6.97 -0.33
N ALA A 100 -6.92 -7.87 -0.30
CA ALA A 100 -7.01 -9.11 -1.09
C ALA A 100 -5.83 -10.12 -1.00
N GLY A 101 -4.80 -9.86 -0.20
CA GLY A 101 -3.61 -10.73 -0.07
C GLY A 101 -3.76 -11.92 0.88
N CYS A 102 -4.97 -12.47 1.06
CA CYS A 102 -5.25 -13.56 2.00
C CYS A 102 -4.56 -14.89 1.67
N SER A 103 -3.96 -15.04 0.49
CA SER A 103 -3.06 -16.17 0.17
C SER A 103 -1.70 -16.07 0.85
N ARG A 104 -1.31 -14.87 1.32
CA ARG A 104 -0.06 -14.58 2.03
C ARG A 104 -0.32 -13.59 3.19
N PRO A 105 -1.10 -13.98 4.21
CA PRO A 105 -1.34 -13.16 5.39
C PRO A 105 -0.08 -13.11 6.29
N LEU A 106 0.09 -12.11 7.16
CA LEU A 106 -0.59 -10.81 7.20
C LEU A 106 -0.04 -9.89 6.08
N THR A 107 -0.84 -8.91 5.64
CA THR A 107 -0.42 -7.94 4.61
C THR A 107 -0.29 -6.52 5.14
N VAL A 108 0.75 -5.83 4.64
CA VAL A 108 1.10 -4.44 4.99
C VAL A 108 1.49 -3.71 3.72
N ALA A 109 0.90 -2.54 3.48
CA ALA A 109 1.24 -1.67 2.35
C ALA A 109 1.93 -0.38 2.81
N PHE A 110 2.79 0.14 1.93
CA PHE A 110 3.43 1.44 2.06
C PHE A 110 3.02 2.30 0.87
N ASN A 111 2.58 3.52 1.14
CA ASN A 111 2.19 4.49 0.13
C ASN A 111 2.73 5.88 0.52
N ALA A 112 3.11 6.68 -0.47
CA ALA A 112 3.25 8.12 -0.36
C ALA A 112 3.04 8.73 -1.75
N HIS A 113 2.55 9.97 -1.81
CA HIS A 113 2.37 10.67 -3.07
C HIS A 113 3.71 10.83 -3.84
N GLY A 114 3.68 10.67 -5.16
CA GLY A 114 4.87 10.68 -6.01
C GLY A 114 5.84 9.50 -5.84
N LYS A 115 5.59 8.59 -4.88
CA LYS A 115 6.46 7.43 -4.59
C LYS A 115 5.86 6.12 -5.08
N ALA A 116 6.73 5.14 -5.34
CA ALA A 116 6.27 3.77 -5.62
C ALA A 116 5.55 3.17 -4.41
N GLY A 117 4.36 2.62 -4.60
CA GLY A 117 3.66 1.87 -3.56
C GLY A 117 4.24 0.46 -3.41
N TYR A 118 4.22 -0.08 -2.20
CA TYR A 118 4.62 -1.45 -1.90
C TYR A 118 3.47 -2.18 -1.20
N LEU A 119 3.27 -3.44 -1.53
CA LEU A 119 2.45 -4.36 -0.76
C LEU A 119 3.30 -5.56 -0.36
N PHE A 120 3.43 -5.79 0.94
CA PHE A 120 4.05 -6.97 1.52
C PHE A 120 2.99 -7.95 2.02
N GLY A 121 3.36 -9.23 2.03
CA GLY A 121 2.58 -10.34 2.57
C GLY A 121 3.50 -11.38 3.21
N SER A 122 2.92 -12.36 3.89
CA SER A 122 3.65 -13.28 4.77
C SER A 122 4.36 -12.52 5.92
N ILE A 123 3.71 -11.46 6.42
CA ILE A 123 4.18 -10.69 7.57
C ILE A 123 3.82 -11.41 8.87
N ASP A 124 4.81 -11.57 9.73
CA ASP A 124 4.73 -12.04 11.10
C ASP A 124 4.72 -10.82 12.04
N SER A 125 3.60 -10.63 12.75
CA SER A 125 3.40 -9.49 13.65
C SER A 125 4.29 -9.52 14.91
N GLY A 126 4.89 -10.65 15.24
CA GLY A 126 5.84 -10.78 16.34
C GLY A 126 7.30 -10.52 15.95
N THR A 127 7.69 -10.82 14.70
CA THR A 127 9.11 -10.79 14.29
C THR A 127 9.48 -9.81 13.16
N ASP A 128 8.55 -9.39 12.30
CA ASP A 128 8.87 -8.50 11.17
C ASP A 128 8.76 -7.00 11.49
N VAL A 129 8.18 -6.61 12.64
CA VAL A 129 7.86 -5.19 12.94
C VAL A 129 9.10 -4.29 12.86
N GLY A 130 10.25 -4.75 13.37
CA GLY A 130 11.51 -4.02 13.28
C GLY A 130 11.95 -3.78 11.83
N ALA A 131 11.75 -4.75 10.94
CA ALA A 131 12.10 -4.64 9.52
C ALA A 131 11.10 -3.75 8.74
N LEU A 132 9.83 -3.70 9.15
CA LEU A 132 8.86 -2.74 8.63
C LEU A 132 9.21 -1.30 9.01
N VAL A 133 9.68 -1.07 10.24
CA VAL A 133 10.18 0.24 10.70
C VAL A 133 11.48 0.64 9.98
N GLU A 134 12.41 -0.30 9.77
CA GLU A 134 13.60 -0.09 8.96
C GLU A 134 13.26 0.28 7.51
N PHE A 135 12.30 -0.43 6.90
CA PHE A 135 11.82 -0.12 5.56
C PHE A 135 11.09 1.23 5.50
N ALA A 136 10.33 1.62 6.53
CA ALA A 136 9.72 2.95 6.61
C ALA A 136 10.77 4.06 6.52
N ARG A 137 11.87 3.94 7.28
CA ARG A 137 12.98 4.91 7.26
C ARG A 137 13.68 4.98 5.90
N LEU A 138 13.89 3.84 5.24
CA LEU A 138 14.44 3.79 3.87
C LEU A 138 13.46 4.38 2.84
N TYR A 139 12.18 4.07 2.95
CA TYR A 139 11.14 4.57 2.06
C TYR A 139 10.96 6.10 2.19
N ALA A 140 11.17 6.65 3.38
CA ALA A 140 11.20 8.08 3.63
C ALA A 140 12.32 8.78 2.84
N SER A 141 13.55 8.26 2.88
CA SER A 141 14.72 8.89 2.23
C SER A 141 14.73 8.77 0.70
N LEU A 142 14.07 7.76 0.12
CA LEU A 142 14.01 7.55 -1.33
C LEU A 142 13.02 8.52 -2.00
N ALA A 143 13.50 9.50 -2.77
CA ALA A 143 12.66 10.53 -3.41
C ALA A 143 11.45 9.96 -4.19
N GLY A 144 11.67 8.99 -5.09
CA GLY A 144 10.61 8.28 -5.83
C GLY A 144 10.13 6.96 -5.19
N GLY A 145 10.52 6.70 -3.94
CA GLY A 145 10.22 5.47 -3.19
C GLY A 145 10.83 4.18 -3.74
N TRP A 146 11.60 4.21 -4.83
CA TRP A 146 12.07 3.00 -5.49
C TRP A 146 13.32 2.43 -4.80
N CYS A 147 13.11 1.29 -4.14
CA CYS A 147 14.12 0.48 -3.47
C CYS A 147 14.51 -0.72 -4.36
N SER A 148 15.81 -1.00 -4.50
CA SER A 148 16.31 -2.24 -5.12
C SER A 148 16.00 -3.45 -4.23
N SER A 149 16.28 -4.67 -4.71
CA SER A 149 16.09 -5.86 -3.86
C SER A 149 17.12 -5.94 -2.74
N ASP A 150 18.36 -5.53 -2.99
CA ASP A 150 19.50 -5.63 -2.07
C ASP A 150 19.46 -4.57 -0.96
N GLN A 151 18.80 -3.44 -1.20
CA GLN A 151 18.58 -2.38 -0.21
C GLN A 151 17.49 -2.73 0.81
N ARG A 152 16.70 -3.79 0.60
CA ARG A 152 15.55 -4.12 1.44
C ARG A 152 16.01 -4.86 2.71
N PRO A 153 15.42 -4.57 3.89
CA PRO A 153 15.66 -5.34 5.10
C PRO A 153 15.48 -6.84 4.86
N ALA A 154 16.45 -7.65 5.31
CA ALA A 154 16.53 -9.08 4.95
C ALA A 154 15.26 -9.88 5.29
N ARG A 155 14.57 -9.52 6.39
CA ARG A 155 13.27 -10.13 6.79
C ARG A 155 12.14 -9.90 5.79
N LEU A 156 12.19 -8.81 5.02
CA LEU A 156 11.20 -8.47 3.97
C LEU A 156 11.65 -8.92 2.56
N ALA A 157 12.82 -9.53 2.41
CA ALA A 157 13.23 -10.19 1.17
C ALA A 157 12.24 -11.33 0.83
N GLY A 158 11.81 -11.43 -0.43
CA GLY A 158 10.76 -12.37 -0.85
C GLY A 158 9.34 -12.07 -0.35
N LYS A 159 9.14 -11.10 0.55
CA LYS A 159 7.81 -10.75 1.12
C LYS A 159 6.98 -9.78 0.28
N ILE A 160 7.50 -9.26 -0.83
CA ILE A 160 6.72 -8.44 -1.76
C ILE A 160 5.61 -9.28 -2.44
N LEU A 161 4.41 -8.70 -2.48
CA LEU A 161 3.28 -9.10 -3.32
C LEU A 161 3.17 -8.20 -4.55
N ALA A 162 3.34 -6.88 -4.36
CA ALA A 162 3.32 -5.91 -5.44
C ALA A 162 4.26 -4.73 -5.17
N ARG A 163 4.78 -4.14 -6.25
CA ARG A 163 5.44 -2.83 -6.27
C ARG A 163 4.79 -2.00 -7.37
N ILE A 164 3.98 -1.03 -6.97
CA ILE A 164 3.14 -0.22 -7.86
C ILE A 164 3.92 1.06 -8.20
N PRO A 165 4.23 1.35 -9.47
CA PRO A 165 4.86 2.61 -9.84
C PRO A 165 4.03 3.83 -9.43
N ALA A 166 4.68 4.92 -9.04
CA ALA A 166 3.99 6.21 -8.95
C ALA A 166 3.40 6.59 -10.31
N GLY A 167 2.19 7.15 -10.32
CA GLY A 167 1.59 7.69 -11.54
C GLY A 167 2.44 8.82 -12.13
N GLY A 168 2.48 8.93 -13.46
CA GLY A 168 3.11 10.06 -14.15
C GLY A 168 4.63 9.98 -14.35
N ARG A 169 5.31 8.87 -14.02
CA ARG A 169 6.73 8.67 -14.35
C ARG A 169 6.91 7.79 -15.59
N GLU A 170 7.61 8.34 -16.60
CA GLU A 170 8.24 7.54 -17.64
C GLU A 170 9.16 6.50 -16.97
N GLN A 171 9.07 5.23 -17.36
CA GLN A 171 9.96 4.21 -16.81
C GLN A 171 11.35 4.37 -17.44
N VAL A 172 12.26 5.02 -16.71
CA VAL A 172 13.70 4.98 -17.03
C VAL A 172 14.13 3.51 -16.98
N ARG A 173 14.41 2.97 -18.17
CA ARG A 173 14.83 1.57 -18.41
C ARG A 173 16.25 1.31 -17.93
#